data_AF-A0A9D1ZVU8-F1
#
_entry.id   AF-A0A9D1ZVU8-F1
#
_cell.length_a   1.000
_cell.length_b   1.000
_cell.length_c   1.000
_cell.angle_alpha   90.00
_cell.angle_beta   90.00
_cell.angle_gamma   90.00
#
_symmetry.space_group_name_H-M   'P 1'
#
loop_
_entity.id
_entity.type
_entity.pdbx_description
1 polymer ?
#
loop_
_entity_poly.entity_id
_entity_poly.type
_entity_poly.pdbx_seq_one_letter_code
_entity_poly.pdbx_strand_id
1 'polypeptide(L)'
;MKRGELLSDKRIEKGLSVSALAQKLGVSAAEVERWEAGELPESGHLLALSALLDISVEDILRGGEDADEAGALEGPSGGAQGSREEDASDAAETQERETEAGEPSHRFDFGEVRREQRNGEPLGSDAFDDIRNDRAFVQVLAKEEGEILNGYFKGERRFGYIVFAVFTAVIVVMLAVQFAGWVFRPREFTLENYDDFVDIAVVPTKNFNPEDYIVRVTAKEDIVNLRITVRVKFWNLHSDDFYETVTVAAAGLREDETAETAFHISEIALDQGFEVLSAEGDLA
;
A
#
# COMPACT_ATOMS: atom_id res chain seq x y z
N MET A 1 28.52 -1.99 -8.35
CA MET A 1 28.31 -3.44 -8.04
C MET A 1 26.99 -3.60 -7.31
N LYS A 2 26.26 -4.72 -7.44
CA LYS A 2 25.02 -4.90 -6.65
C LYS A 2 25.39 -5.23 -5.19
N ARG A 3 24.83 -4.52 -4.20
CA ARG A 3 25.11 -4.67 -2.75
C ARG A 3 25.23 -6.13 -2.25
N GLY A 4 24.36 -7.01 -2.72
CA GLY A 4 24.37 -8.42 -2.33
C GLY A 4 25.59 -9.20 -2.84
N GLU A 5 26.12 -8.83 -4.00
CA GLU A 5 27.34 -9.40 -4.58
C GLU A 5 28.56 -9.04 -3.73
N LEU A 6 28.68 -7.78 -3.29
CA LEU A 6 29.72 -7.33 -2.37
C LEU A 6 29.71 -8.12 -1.05
N LEU A 7 28.51 -8.40 -0.52
CA LEU A 7 28.34 -9.15 0.71
C LEU A 7 28.77 -10.62 0.54
N SER A 8 28.42 -11.23 -0.60
CA SER A 8 28.79 -12.61 -0.93
C SER A 8 30.30 -12.75 -1.12
N ASP A 9 30.92 -11.82 -1.85
CA ASP A 9 32.36 -11.81 -2.11
C ASP A 9 33.16 -11.68 -0.82
N LYS A 10 32.75 -10.77 0.08
CA LYS A 10 33.40 -10.58 1.38
C LYS A 10 33.21 -11.78 2.31
N ARG A 11 32.05 -12.44 2.25
CA ARG A 11 31.83 -13.70 2.98
C ARG A 11 32.77 -14.80 2.48
N ILE A 12 32.95 -14.92 1.16
CA ILE A 12 33.85 -15.90 0.54
C ILE A 12 35.31 -15.59 0.89
N GLU A 13 35.71 -14.31 0.89
CA GLU A 13 37.05 -13.86 1.28
C GLU A 13 37.40 -14.25 2.73
N LYS A 14 36.41 -14.17 3.64
CA LYS A 14 36.56 -14.62 5.05
C LYS A 14 36.38 -16.13 5.23
N GLY A 15 36.15 -16.89 4.15
CA GLY A 15 36.02 -18.35 4.18
C GLY A 15 34.78 -18.85 4.93
N LEU A 16 33.73 -18.04 5.03
CA LEU A 16 32.52 -18.37 5.78
C LEU A 16 31.45 -18.96 4.85
N SER A 17 30.78 -20.04 5.27
CA SER A 17 29.53 -20.47 4.64
C SER A 17 28.39 -19.56 5.07
N VAL A 18 27.32 -19.50 4.27
CA VAL A 18 26.08 -18.77 4.59
C VAL A 18 25.55 -19.16 5.97
N SER A 19 25.54 -20.46 6.28
CA SER A 19 25.13 -21.00 7.58
C SER A 19 26.04 -20.60 8.74
N ALA A 20 27.35 -20.47 8.50
CA ALA A 20 28.30 -20.06 9.53
C ALA A 20 28.20 -18.56 9.82
N LEU A 21 27.94 -17.73 8.80
CA LEU A 21 27.68 -16.31 8.98
C LEU A 21 26.36 -16.08 9.74
N ALA A 22 25.31 -16.81 9.35
CA ALA A 22 24.00 -16.77 10.00
C ALA A 22 24.08 -17.16 11.49
N GLN A 23 24.80 -18.24 11.82
CA GLN A 23 25.00 -18.68 13.20
C GLN A 23 25.74 -17.64 14.06
N LYS A 24 26.73 -16.94 13.50
CA LYS A 24 27.48 -15.88 14.20
C LYS A 24 26.65 -14.62 14.43
N LEU A 25 25.69 -14.35 13.54
CA LEU A 25 24.78 -13.22 13.61
C LEU A 25 23.50 -13.51 14.40
N GLY A 26 23.23 -14.79 14.73
CA GLY A 26 21.99 -15.20 15.38
C GLY A 26 20.76 -15.14 14.48
N VAL A 27 20.95 -15.11 13.16
CA VAL A 27 19.90 -15.01 12.14
C VAL A 27 19.75 -16.32 11.38
N SER A 28 18.67 -16.46 10.62
CA SER A 28 18.46 -17.62 9.76
C SER A 28 19.35 -17.57 8.51
N ALA A 29 19.77 -18.73 7.99
CA ALA A 29 20.55 -18.79 6.76
C ALA A 29 19.79 -18.17 5.56
N ALA A 30 18.47 -18.26 5.56
CA ALA A 30 17.59 -17.66 4.56
C ALA A 30 17.61 -16.12 4.58
N GLU A 31 17.84 -15.49 5.74
CA GLU A 31 18.00 -14.03 5.83
C GLU A 31 19.30 -13.57 5.17
N VAL A 32 20.38 -14.31 5.40
CA VAL A 32 21.69 -14.03 4.78
C VAL A 32 21.62 -14.19 3.26
N GLU A 33 20.92 -15.22 2.75
CA GLU A 33 20.70 -15.39 1.31
C GLU A 33 19.89 -14.25 0.70
N ARG A 34 18.89 -13.72 1.42
CA ARG A 34 18.13 -12.55 0.98
C ARG A 34 18.99 -11.29 0.90
N TRP A 35 19.90 -11.10 1.86
CA TRP A 35 20.85 -9.99 1.82
C TRP A 35 21.85 -10.12 0.66
N GLU A 36 22.36 -11.33 0.41
CA GLU A 36 23.22 -11.63 -0.75
C GLU A 36 22.47 -11.51 -2.09
N ALA A 37 21.15 -11.67 -2.10
CA ALA A 37 20.30 -11.39 -3.25
C ALA A 37 20.02 -9.89 -3.46
N GLY A 38 20.41 -9.03 -2.51
CA GLY A 38 20.33 -7.57 -2.59
C GLY A 38 19.28 -6.91 -1.68
N GLU A 39 18.64 -7.66 -0.78
CA GLU A 39 17.75 -7.09 0.24
C GLU A 39 18.56 -6.39 1.34
N LEU A 40 18.01 -5.30 1.91
CA LEU A 40 18.70 -4.54 2.95
C LEU A 40 18.64 -5.26 4.31
N PRO A 41 19.78 -5.43 4.99
CA PRO A 41 19.77 -5.92 6.36
C PRO A 41 19.06 -4.94 7.29
N GLU A 42 18.35 -5.48 8.29
CA GLU A 42 17.75 -4.66 9.33
C GLU A 42 18.84 -3.91 10.12
N SER A 43 18.50 -2.72 10.63
CA SER A 43 19.45 -1.81 11.29
C SER A 43 20.21 -2.45 12.47
N GLY A 44 19.58 -3.40 13.17
CA GLY A 44 20.21 -4.15 14.26
C GLY A 44 21.35 -5.08 13.82
N HIS A 45 21.37 -5.52 12.56
CA HIS A 45 22.33 -6.49 12.05
C HIS A 45 23.48 -5.83 11.26
N LEU A 46 23.35 -4.56 10.87
CA LEU A 46 24.35 -3.83 10.08
C LEU A 46 25.71 -3.70 10.79
N LEU A 47 25.71 -3.36 12.09
CA LEU A 47 26.95 -3.24 12.86
C LEU A 47 27.63 -4.60 13.05
N ALA A 48 26.85 -5.65 13.26
CA ALA A 48 27.37 -7.01 13.43
C ALA A 48 27.94 -7.57 12.10
N LEU A 49 27.28 -7.29 10.97
CA LEU A 49 27.78 -7.60 9.63
C LEU A 49 29.07 -6.86 9.32
N SER A 50 29.11 -5.56 9.61
CA SER A 50 30.31 -4.72 9.44
C SER A 50 31.50 -5.27 10.21
N ALA A 51 31.31 -5.64 11.48
CA ALA A 51 32.38 -6.19 12.31
C ALA A 51 32.84 -7.60 11.88
N LEU A 52 31.93 -8.43 11.38
CA LEU A 52 32.26 -9.81 10.98
C LEU A 52 32.91 -9.91 9.59
N LEU A 53 32.50 -9.04 8.66
CA LEU A 53 32.98 -9.05 7.28
C LEU A 53 34.04 -7.98 7.01
N ASP A 54 34.31 -7.09 7.98
CA ASP A 54 35.31 -6.02 7.88
C ASP A 54 35.01 -5.05 6.73
N ILE A 55 33.72 -4.69 6.62
CA ILE A 55 33.15 -3.78 5.62
C ILE A 55 32.54 -2.59 6.37
N SER A 56 32.65 -1.36 5.87
CA SER A 56 31.98 -0.24 6.52
C SER A 56 30.46 -0.34 6.36
N VAL A 57 29.70 0.14 7.35
CA VAL A 57 28.22 0.17 7.25
C VAL A 57 27.78 1.00 6.04
N GLU A 58 28.54 2.05 5.70
CA GLU A 58 28.27 2.88 4.53
C GLU A 58 28.45 2.11 3.22
N ASP A 59 29.47 1.24 3.12
CA ASP A 59 29.67 0.40 1.92
C ASP A 59 28.59 -0.66 1.76
N ILE A 60 28.10 -1.24 2.88
CA ILE A 60 26.93 -2.14 2.88
C ILE A 60 25.69 -1.38 2.37
N LEU A 61 25.54 -0.12 2.80
CA LEU A 61 24.44 0.76 2.39
C LEU A 61 24.64 1.43 1.02
N ARG A 62 25.81 1.43 0.40
CA ARG A 62 25.99 1.99 -0.94
C ARG A 62 26.18 0.94 -2.01
N GLY A 63 26.63 -0.24 -1.64
CA GLY A 63 26.94 -1.34 -2.58
C GLY A 63 28.35 -1.32 -3.12
N GLY A 64 29.27 -0.67 -2.41
CA GLY A 64 30.67 -0.56 -2.82
C GLY A 64 30.90 0.31 -4.05
N GLU A 65 30.02 1.28 -4.31
CA GLU A 65 30.34 2.39 -5.19
C GLU A 65 30.82 3.54 -4.28
N ASP A 66 32.02 4.05 -4.58
CA ASP A 66 32.80 5.09 -3.88
C ASP A 66 33.91 4.61 -2.92
N ALA A 67 34.83 3.76 -3.40
CA ALA A 67 36.15 3.57 -2.77
C ALA A 67 37.33 4.12 -3.59
N ASP A 68 37.06 4.93 -4.63
CA ASP A 68 38.05 5.75 -5.32
C ASP A 68 37.49 7.18 -5.38
N GLU A 69 38.06 8.07 -4.56
CA GLU A 69 37.94 9.56 -4.52
C GLU A 69 37.69 10.16 -3.12
N ALA A 70 38.35 9.63 -2.10
CA ALA A 70 38.57 10.35 -0.85
C ALA A 70 40.08 10.48 -0.57
N GLY A 71 40.74 11.38 -1.31
CA GLY A 71 42.18 11.59 -1.15
C GLY A 71 42.77 12.73 -1.94
N ALA A 72 42.33 13.98 -1.72
CA ALA A 72 43.18 15.16 -1.91
C ALA A 72 42.56 16.40 -1.26
N LEU A 73 43.22 16.88 -0.20
CA LEU A 73 43.06 18.22 0.35
C LEU A 73 43.66 19.24 -0.64
N GLU A 74 42.95 20.35 -0.90
CA GLU A 74 43.43 21.74 -0.85
C GLU A 74 42.44 22.69 -1.58
N GLY A 75 42.01 23.77 -0.91
CA GLY A 75 41.48 24.97 -1.59
C GLY A 75 42.64 25.82 -2.16
N PRO A 76 42.42 27.05 -2.72
CA PRO A 76 41.21 27.88 -2.71
C PRO A 76 40.92 28.59 -4.06
N SER A 77 39.95 29.54 -4.02
CA SER A 77 39.91 30.79 -4.80
C SER A 77 39.09 30.85 -6.11
N GLY A 78 37.95 31.56 -6.04
CA GLY A 78 37.83 32.88 -6.69
C GLY A 78 37.02 33.01 -7.99
N GLY A 79 35.98 33.85 -7.92
CA GLY A 79 35.36 34.59 -9.04
C GLY A 79 34.32 33.81 -9.84
N ALA A 80 33.33 34.42 -10.49
CA ALA A 80 32.82 35.78 -10.59
C ALA A 80 31.56 35.71 -11.47
N GLN A 81 30.59 36.61 -11.25
CA GLN A 81 29.60 37.16 -12.21
C GLN A 81 28.72 36.18 -13.03
N GLY A 82 27.43 36.40 -13.23
CA GLY A 82 26.58 37.56 -13.01
C GLY A 82 25.46 37.57 -14.05
N SER A 83 24.41 38.38 -13.78
CA SER A 83 23.38 38.86 -14.73
C SER A 83 22.36 37.80 -15.20
N ARG A 84 21.07 38.07 -15.43
CA ARG A 84 20.34 39.33 -15.62
C ARG A 84 18.82 39.04 -15.72
N GLU A 85 18.02 39.84 -14.99
CA GLU A 85 16.74 40.49 -15.39
C GLU A 85 15.47 39.64 -15.64
N GLU A 86 14.38 39.89 -14.89
CA GLU A 86 13.28 40.90 -15.04
C GLU A 86 12.01 40.14 -15.53
N ASP A 87 10.76 40.45 -15.21
CA ASP A 87 10.12 41.70 -14.82
C ASP A 87 8.71 41.41 -14.23
N ALA A 88 8.19 42.38 -13.48
CA ALA A 88 6.79 42.84 -13.40
C ALA A 88 5.64 41.87 -13.00
N SER A 89 4.63 42.25 -12.20
CA SER A 89 4.19 43.58 -11.73
C SER A 89 3.03 43.44 -10.72
N ASP A 90 2.74 44.57 -10.07
CA ASP A 90 1.52 45.01 -9.35
C ASP A 90 1.32 44.52 -7.91
N ALA A 91 1.41 45.35 -6.86
CA ALA A 91 0.90 46.71 -6.55
C ALA A 91 -0.27 46.60 -5.55
N ALA A 92 -0.02 47.03 -4.31
CA ALA A 92 -0.88 47.90 -3.52
C ALA A 92 -0.30 48.07 -2.11
N GLU A 93 0.13 49.29 -1.79
CA GLU A 93 0.35 49.79 -0.44
C GLU A 93 -0.93 49.71 0.40
N THR A 94 -0.81 49.56 1.72
CA THR A 94 -1.37 50.50 2.74
C THR A 94 -1.10 50.00 4.18
N GLN A 95 -0.33 50.81 4.90
CA GLN A 95 -0.37 51.15 6.34
C GLN A 95 -0.62 50.09 7.43
N GLU A 96 0.42 49.94 8.26
CA GLU A 96 0.41 50.11 9.72
C GLU A 96 -0.87 49.70 10.48
N ARG A 97 -0.77 48.55 11.17
CA ARG A 97 -1.47 48.37 12.45
C ARG A 97 -0.71 47.39 13.34
N GLU A 98 0.04 47.96 14.29
CA GLU A 98 0.46 47.26 15.50
C GLU A 98 -0.77 46.61 16.15
N THR A 99 -0.74 45.29 16.28
CA THR A 99 -1.63 44.55 17.17
C THR A 99 -0.78 43.58 17.96
N GLU A 100 -0.53 43.99 19.19
CA GLU A 100 -0.14 43.16 20.32
C GLU A 100 -0.98 41.87 20.35
N ALA A 101 -0.31 40.71 20.43
CA ALA A 101 -0.67 39.60 21.31
C ALA A 101 0.24 38.39 21.01
N GLY A 102 1.53 38.53 21.33
CA GLY A 102 2.49 37.43 21.35
C GLY A 102 2.80 37.01 22.79
N GLU A 103 2.39 35.79 23.13
CA GLU A 103 2.94 34.89 24.16
C GLU A 103 3.07 35.36 25.63
N PRO A 104 2.46 34.65 26.61
CA PRO A 104 2.90 34.77 27.99
C PRO A 104 4.27 34.09 28.12
N SER A 105 5.34 34.84 27.90
CA SER A 105 6.65 34.44 28.40
C SER A 105 6.55 34.32 29.92
N HIS A 106 6.64 33.09 30.42
CA HIS A 106 6.68 32.80 31.84
C HIS A 106 8.00 33.36 32.38
N ARG A 107 8.00 34.64 32.75
CA ARG A 107 9.11 35.30 33.41
C ARG A 107 9.29 34.61 34.76
N PHE A 108 10.30 33.75 34.85
CA PHE A 108 10.74 33.20 36.13
C PHE A 108 11.26 34.36 36.99
N ASP A 109 10.44 34.76 37.95
CA ASP A 109 10.80 35.72 38.98
C ASP A 109 11.74 35.05 39.97
N PHE A 110 13.05 35.24 39.76
CA PHE A 110 14.04 34.94 40.79
C PHE A 110 13.88 36.00 41.89
N GLY A 111 12.99 35.72 42.85
CA GLY A 111 12.83 36.54 44.05
C GLY A 111 14.18 36.89 44.67
N GLU A 112 14.29 38.11 45.19
CA GLU A 112 15.52 38.71 45.72
C GLU A 112 16.38 37.70 46.48
N VAL A 113 17.46 37.24 45.84
CA VAL A 113 18.48 36.42 46.49
C VAL A 113 19.16 37.31 47.52
N ARG A 114 18.74 37.19 48.78
CA ARG A 114 19.40 37.81 49.94
C ARG A 114 20.87 37.37 49.92
N ARG A 115 21.75 38.26 49.44
CA ARG A 115 23.20 38.11 49.51
C ARG A 115 23.63 38.27 50.95
N GLU A 116 23.54 37.19 51.72
CA GLU A 116 24.23 37.09 52.99
C GLU A 116 25.69 36.71 52.67
N GLN A 117 26.61 37.65 52.93
CA GLN A 117 28.04 37.44 52.77
C GLN A 117 28.50 36.37 53.77
N ARG A 118 28.48 35.11 53.37
CA ARG A 118 29.13 34.03 54.11
C ARG A 118 30.61 34.04 53.72
N ASN A 119 31.43 34.53 54.64
CA ASN A 119 32.89 34.52 54.53
C ASN A 119 33.39 33.12 54.15
N GLY A 120 34.37 33.09 53.24
CA GLY A 120 34.78 31.91 52.50
C GLY A 120 35.11 30.68 53.35
N GLU A 121 34.30 29.64 53.18
CA GLU A 121 34.72 28.25 53.31
C GLU A 121 34.81 27.69 51.88
N PRO A 122 35.84 26.87 51.55
CA PRO A 122 35.91 26.26 50.23
C PRO A 122 34.65 25.42 50.00
N LEU A 123 34.04 25.58 48.82
CA LEU A 123 32.97 24.70 48.34
C LEU A 123 33.50 23.26 48.38
N GLY A 124 33.13 22.52 49.42
CA GLY A 124 33.42 21.10 49.52
C GLY A 124 32.81 20.38 48.33
N SER A 125 33.46 19.32 47.87
CA SER A 125 32.97 18.41 46.81
C SER A 125 31.54 17.92 47.03
N ASP A 126 31.08 18.04 48.26
CA ASP A 126 29.86 17.48 48.82
C ASP A 126 28.64 18.37 48.52
N ALA A 127 28.86 19.62 48.06
CA ALA A 127 27.78 20.55 47.70
C ALA A 127 26.96 20.08 46.49
N PHE A 128 27.59 19.34 45.56
CA PHE A 128 26.88 18.73 44.43
C PHE A 128 26.16 17.43 44.80
N ASP A 129 26.63 16.73 45.84
CA ASP A 129 25.98 15.53 46.36
C ASP A 129 24.72 15.88 47.17
N ASP A 130 24.71 17.01 47.88
CA ASP A 130 23.54 17.46 48.65
C ASP A 130 22.36 17.87 47.74
N ILE A 131 22.65 18.49 46.59
CA ILE A 131 21.63 18.80 45.57
C ILE A 131 21.08 17.51 44.93
N ARG A 132 21.95 16.52 44.71
CA ARG A 132 21.56 15.24 44.09
C ARG A 132 20.76 14.36 45.05
N ASN A 133 20.95 14.53 46.36
CA ASN A 133 20.27 13.77 47.40
C ASN A 133 19.07 14.53 48.00
N ASP A 134 18.77 15.73 47.50
CA ASP A 134 17.54 16.44 47.82
C ASP A 134 16.34 15.63 47.30
N ARG A 135 15.69 14.94 48.24
CA ARG A 135 14.53 14.09 47.96
C ARG A 135 13.40 14.84 47.28
N ALA A 136 13.31 16.16 47.40
CA ALA A 136 12.31 16.95 46.71
C ALA A 136 12.63 17.05 45.20
N PHE A 137 13.89 17.33 44.85
CA PHE A 137 14.35 17.41 43.47
C PHE A 137 14.29 16.06 42.76
N VAL A 138 14.74 14.98 43.43
CA VAL A 138 14.69 13.61 42.89
C VAL A 138 13.24 13.14 42.66
N GLN A 139 12.30 13.54 43.53
CA GLN A 139 10.88 13.20 43.35
C GLN A 139 10.21 13.98 42.21
N VAL A 140 10.61 15.23 41.97
CA VAL A 140 10.10 16.02 40.83
C VAL A 140 10.59 15.42 39.52
N LEU A 141 11.87 15.08 39.41
CA LEU A 141 12.43 14.42 38.23
C LEU A 141 11.81 13.03 38.01
N ALA A 142 11.68 12.21 39.05
CA ALA A 142 11.06 10.89 38.94
C ALA A 142 9.57 10.96 38.53
N LYS A 143 8.87 12.05 38.88
CA LYS A 143 7.49 12.29 38.47
C LYS A 143 7.41 12.66 36.99
N GLU A 144 8.35 13.44 36.47
CA GLU A 144 8.45 13.79 35.04
C GLU A 144 8.92 12.60 34.18
N GLU A 145 9.90 11.81 34.66
CA GLU A 145 10.37 10.60 33.98
C GLU A 145 9.30 9.50 33.89
N GLY A 146 8.42 9.39 34.90
CA GLY A 146 7.27 8.47 34.86
C GLY A 146 6.18 8.88 33.86
N GLU A 147 6.19 10.13 33.38
CA GLU A 147 5.23 10.66 32.41
C GLU A 147 5.75 10.62 30.96
N ILE A 148 7.07 10.51 30.78
CA ILE A 148 7.74 10.45 29.47
C ILE A 148 8.24 9.03 29.22
N LEU A 149 7.66 8.36 28.24
CA LEU A 149 8.08 7.04 27.76
C LEU A 149 8.08 7.12 26.23
N ASN A 150 9.17 6.66 25.60
CA ASN A 150 9.46 6.87 24.17
C ASN A 150 9.49 8.35 23.72
N GLY A 151 9.83 9.29 24.61
CA GLY A 151 9.97 10.72 24.26
C GLY A 151 8.66 11.50 24.12
N TYR A 152 7.51 10.90 24.41
CA TYR A 152 6.19 11.55 24.37
C TYR A 152 5.54 11.57 25.75
N PHE A 153 4.85 12.66 26.09
CA PHE A 153 4.08 12.74 27.33
C PHE A 153 2.88 11.78 27.30
N LYS A 154 2.46 11.31 28.48
CA LYS A 154 1.30 10.41 28.66
C LYS A 154 0.00 10.95 28.01
N GLY A 155 -0.19 12.26 27.99
CA GLY A 155 -1.31 12.92 27.32
C GLY A 155 -1.22 12.85 25.79
N GLU A 156 -0.03 13.05 25.22
CA GLU A 156 0.21 13.02 23.77
C GLU A 156 -0.03 11.63 23.17
N ARG A 157 0.32 10.56 23.89
CA ARG A 157 0.03 9.20 23.41
C ARG A 157 -1.45 8.87 23.40
N ARG A 158 -2.17 9.28 24.44
CA ARG A 158 -3.64 9.12 24.50
C ARG A 158 -4.30 9.88 23.35
N PHE A 159 -3.84 11.10 23.09
CA PHE A 159 -4.28 11.88 21.95
C PHE A 159 -3.97 11.19 20.62
N GLY A 160 -2.75 10.69 20.43
CA GLY A 160 -2.35 9.94 19.24
C GLY A 160 -3.20 8.68 19.00
N TYR A 161 -3.48 7.89 20.04
CA TYR A 161 -4.37 6.73 19.93
C TYR A 161 -5.80 7.12 19.57
N ILE A 162 -6.32 8.21 20.13
CA ILE A 162 -7.67 8.69 19.79
C ILE A 162 -7.71 9.14 18.33
N VAL A 163 -6.74 9.93 17.87
CA VAL A 163 -6.66 10.38 16.48
C VAL A 163 -6.52 9.19 15.52
N PHE A 164 -5.65 8.23 15.85
CA PHE A 164 -5.46 7.01 15.06
C PHE A 164 -6.73 6.15 15.01
N ALA A 165 -7.42 5.98 16.14
CA ALA A 165 -8.67 5.24 16.20
C ALA A 165 -9.78 5.92 15.38
N VAL A 166 -9.89 7.25 15.45
CA VAL A 166 -10.85 8.03 14.64
C VAL A 166 -10.52 7.91 13.15
N PHE A 167 -9.26 8.07 12.77
CA PHE A 167 -8.83 7.94 11.37
C PHE A 167 -9.11 6.54 10.82
N THR A 168 -8.78 5.51 11.61
CA THR A 168 -9.07 4.12 11.25
C THR A 168 -10.58 3.88 11.12
N ALA A 169 -11.39 4.41 12.04
CA ALA A 169 -12.84 4.31 11.98
C ALA A 169 -13.41 4.97 10.73
N VAL A 170 -12.90 6.15 10.33
CA VAL A 170 -13.30 6.83 9.09
C VAL A 170 -12.98 5.97 7.88
N ILE A 171 -11.78 5.40 7.80
CA ILE A 171 -11.39 4.50 6.70
C ILE A 171 -12.31 3.27 6.66
N VAL A 172 -12.58 2.65 7.81
CA VAL A 172 -13.47 1.49 7.89
C VAL A 172 -14.88 1.84 7.43
N VAL A 173 -15.41 3.02 7.79
CA VAL A 173 -16.71 3.47 7.32
C VAL A 173 -16.69 3.72 5.80
N MET A 174 -15.64 4.35 5.26
CA MET A 174 -15.51 4.54 3.81
C MET A 174 -15.47 3.20 3.06
N LEU A 175 -14.68 2.24 3.56
CA LEU A 175 -14.62 0.89 2.99
C LEU A 175 -15.95 0.17 3.11
N ALA A 176 -16.65 0.30 4.24
CA ALA A 176 -17.97 -0.29 4.44
C ALA A 176 -19.02 0.29 3.49
N VAL A 177 -18.99 1.61 3.23
CA VAL A 177 -19.87 2.27 2.26
C VAL A 177 -19.55 1.81 0.84
N GLN A 178 -18.26 1.69 0.48
CA GLN A 178 -17.85 1.19 -0.83
C GLN A 178 -18.25 -0.28 -1.03
N PHE A 179 -18.06 -1.11 0.00
CA PHE A 179 -18.43 -2.52 0.00
C PHE A 179 -19.95 -2.70 -0.05
N ALA A 180 -20.71 -1.95 0.75
CA ALA A 180 -22.17 -1.92 0.66
C ALA A 180 -22.62 -1.47 -0.73
N GLY A 181 -21.98 -0.43 -1.29
CA GLY A 181 -22.19 -0.01 -2.66
C GLY A 181 -21.98 -1.15 -3.65
N TRP A 182 -20.94 -1.96 -3.49
CA TRP A 182 -20.65 -3.13 -4.33
C TRP A 182 -21.66 -4.28 -4.16
N VAL A 183 -22.01 -4.64 -2.92
CA VAL A 183 -22.94 -5.74 -2.60
C VAL A 183 -24.38 -5.42 -3.01
N PHE A 184 -24.81 -4.18 -2.79
CA PHE A 184 -26.17 -3.73 -3.05
C PHE A 184 -26.31 -3.00 -4.39
N ARG A 185 -25.36 -3.13 -5.33
CA ARG A 185 -25.60 -2.66 -6.69
C ARG A 185 -26.81 -3.40 -7.24
N PRO A 186 -27.75 -2.71 -7.92
CA PRO A 186 -28.74 -3.40 -8.73
C PRO A 186 -27.96 -4.34 -9.65
N ARG A 187 -28.19 -5.64 -9.49
CA ARG A 187 -27.57 -6.64 -10.35
C ARG A 187 -28.32 -6.52 -11.66
N GLU A 188 -27.71 -5.85 -12.63
CA GLU A 188 -28.25 -5.80 -13.98
C GLU A 188 -27.84 -7.10 -14.68
N PHE A 189 -28.75 -7.71 -15.43
CA PHE A 189 -28.43 -8.85 -16.26
C PHE A 189 -27.77 -8.33 -17.55
N THR A 190 -26.51 -8.68 -17.74
CA THR A 190 -25.63 -8.12 -18.78
C THR A 190 -24.82 -9.22 -19.48
N LEU A 191 -24.18 -8.88 -20.59
CA LEU A 191 -23.30 -9.80 -21.34
C LEU A 191 -22.10 -10.31 -20.53
N GLU A 192 -21.68 -9.60 -19.48
CA GLU A 192 -20.52 -9.99 -18.67
C GLU A 192 -20.87 -11.01 -17.58
N ASN A 193 -22.14 -11.08 -17.16
CA ASN A 193 -22.57 -11.88 -16.01
C ASN A 193 -23.71 -12.87 -16.33
N TYR A 194 -24.15 -12.98 -17.59
CA TYR A 194 -25.28 -13.84 -17.95
C TYR A 194 -25.08 -15.30 -17.50
N ASP A 195 -23.86 -15.82 -17.51
CA ASP A 195 -23.54 -17.21 -17.12
C ASP A 195 -23.89 -17.50 -15.65
N ASP A 196 -23.90 -16.48 -14.79
CA ASP A 196 -24.29 -16.63 -13.38
C ASP A 196 -25.81 -16.78 -13.21
N PHE A 197 -26.61 -16.27 -14.16
CA PHE A 197 -28.07 -16.13 -14.02
C PHE A 197 -28.89 -16.97 -15.00
N VAL A 198 -28.32 -17.39 -16.12
CA VAL A 198 -29.00 -18.27 -17.09
C VAL A 198 -28.10 -19.40 -17.55
N ASP A 199 -28.72 -20.51 -17.92
CA ASP A 199 -28.09 -21.59 -18.68
C ASP A 199 -28.62 -21.59 -20.11
N ILE A 200 -27.73 -21.73 -21.10
CA ILE A 200 -28.08 -21.67 -22.52
C ILE A 200 -27.69 -22.97 -23.18
N ALA A 201 -28.68 -23.67 -23.74
CA ALA A 201 -28.47 -24.91 -24.46
C ALA A 201 -29.05 -24.83 -25.87
N VAL A 202 -28.29 -25.29 -26.86
CA VAL A 202 -28.76 -25.44 -28.25
C VAL A 202 -29.00 -26.91 -28.50
N VAL A 203 -30.28 -27.31 -28.58
CA VAL A 203 -30.67 -28.71 -28.74
C VAL A 203 -31.29 -28.95 -30.13
N PRO A 204 -30.90 -30.02 -30.82
CA PRO A 204 -31.54 -30.40 -32.07
C PRO A 204 -32.91 -31.03 -31.80
N THR A 205 -33.87 -30.80 -32.70
CA THR A 205 -35.22 -31.39 -32.58
C THR A 205 -35.23 -32.88 -32.97
N LYS A 206 -34.22 -33.33 -33.73
CA LYS A 206 -34.08 -34.71 -34.22
C LYS A 206 -32.67 -35.23 -33.93
N ASN A 207 -32.54 -36.54 -33.72
CA ASN A 207 -31.26 -37.17 -33.41
C ASN A 207 -30.32 -37.33 -34.61
N PHE A 208 -30.83 -37.26 -35.84
CA PHE A 208 -30.04 -37.48 -37.05
C PHE A 208 -30.36 -36.40 -38.09
N ASN A 209 -29.31 -35.71 -38.56
CA ASN A 209 -29.39 -34.56 -39.47
C ASN A 209 -30.56 -33.61 -39.17
N PRO A 210 -30.60 -33.02 -37.97
CA PRO A 210 -31.64 -32.07 -37.60
C PRO A 210 -31.55 -30.81 -38.46
N GLU A 211 -32.67 -30.44 -39.07
CA GLU A 211 -32.84 -29.16 -39.76
C GLU A 211 -33.40 -28.09 -38.80
N ASP A 212 -34.01 -28.52 -37.68
CA ASP A 212 -34.63 -27.63 -36.69
C ASP A 212 -33.90 -27.73 -35.36
N TYR A 213 -33.50 -26.57 -34.83
CA TYR A 213 -32.81 -26.44 -33.55
C TYR A 213 -33.62 -25.55 -32.61
N ILE A 214 -33.48 -25.79 -31.31
CA ILE A 214 -34.13 -25.02 -30.26
C ILE A 214 -33.03 -24.43 -29.38
N VAL A 215 -33.02 -23.11 -29.26
CA VAL A 215 -32.24 -22.42 -28.22
C VAL A 215 -33.10 -22.39 -26.96
N ARG A 216 -32.61 -23.03 -25.90
CA ARG A 216 -33.19 -23.04 -24.56
C ARG A 216 -32.40 -22.10 -23.68
N VAL A 217 -33.10 -21.20 -23.00
CA VAL A 217 -32.54 -20.34 -21.98
C VAL A 217 -33.28 -20.65 -20.68
N THR A 218 -32.58 -21.28 -19.74
CA THR A 218 -33.13 -21.64 -18.43
C THR A 218 -32.64 -20.63 -17.40
N ALA A 219 -33.56 -20.02 -16.65
CA ALA A 219 -33.21 -19.05 -15.62
C ALA A 219 -32.78 -19.75 -14.32
N LYS A 220 -31.70 -19.25 -13.71
CA LYS A 220 -31.21 -19.66 -12.38
C LYS A 220 -31.74 -18.75 -11.26
N GLU A 221 -32.36 -17.64 -11.62
CA GLU A 221 -32.95 -16.64 -10.71
C GLU A 221 -34.12 -15.95 -11.43
N ASP A 222 -34.98 -15.23 -10.71
CA ASP A 222 -36.11 -14.53 -11.32
C ASP A 222 -35.63 -13.34 -12.17
N ILE A 223 -35.94 -13.37 -13.47
CA ILE A 223 -35.54 -12.34 -14.45
C ILE A 223 -36.77 -11.77 -15.14
N VAL A 224 -36.83 -10.45 -15.30
CA VAL A 224 -37.84 -9.75 -16.10
C VAL A 224 -37.22 -9.06 -17.31
N ASN A 225 -38.03 -8.83 -18.35
CA ASN A 225 -37.61 -8.20 -19.61
C ASN A 225 -36.40 -8.86 -20.29
N LEU A 226 -36.27 -10.18 -20.14
CA LEU A 226 -35.16 -10.95 -20.70
C LEU A 226 -35.11 -10.80 -22.23
N ARG A 227 -33.93 -10.44 -22.74
CA ARG A 227 -33.58 -10.44 -24.16
C ARG A 227 -32.13 -10.93 -24.29
N ILE A 228 -31.96 -12.11 -24.87
CA ILE A 228 -30.65 -12.66 -25.19
C ILE A 228 -30.56 -12.90 -26.68
N THR A 229 -29.48 -12.46 -27.31
CA THR A 229 -29.15 -12.77 -28.70
C THR A 229 -27.97 -13.71 -28.73
N VAL A 230 -28.18 -14.91 -29.27
CA VAL A 230 -27.19 -15.97 -29.37
C VAL A 230 -26.86 -16.19 -30.84
N ARG A 231 -25.57 -16.20 -31.17
CA ARG A 231 -25.05 -16.63 -32.46
C ARG A 231 -24.65 -18.09 -32.36
N VAL A 232 -25.36 -18.95 -33.07
CA VAL A 232 -25.05 -20.37 -33.17
C VAL A 232 -24.14 -20.58 -34.37
N LYS A 233 -23.00 -21.22 -34.15
CA LYS A 233 -22.01 -21.58 -35.16
C LYS A 233 -22.20 -23.04 -35.53
N PHE A 234 -22.30 -23.34 -36.82
CA PHE A 234 -22.44 -24.69 -37.33
C PHE A 234 -21.24 -25.06 -38.20
N TRP A 235 -20.73 -26.27 -37.97
CA TRP A 235 -19.68 -26.86 -38.80
C TRP A 235 -20.29 -27.85 -39.80
N ASN A 236 -19.87 -27.78 -41.06
CA ASN A 236 -20.30 -28.65 -42.15
C ASN A 236 -19.08 -29.35 -42.79
N LEU A 237 -19.29 -30.51 -43.43
CA LEU A 237 -18.25 -31.27 -44.13
C LEU A 237 -17.81 -30.61 -45.45
N HIS A 238 -18.68 -29.84 -46.09
CA HIS A 238 -18.52 -29.39 -47.47
C HIS A 238 -18.27 -27.88 -47.64
N SER A 239 -18.55 -27.07 -46.62
CA SER A 239 -18.51 -25.59 -46.68
C SER A 239 -17.75 -25.01 -45.48
N ASP A 240 -17.42 -23.72 -45.59
CA ASP A 240 -16.99 -22.90 -44.44
C ASP A 240 -18.10 -22.89 -43.37
N ASP A 241 -17.69 -22.64 -42.12
CA ASP A 241 -18.61 -22.49 -40.99
C ASP A 241 -19.71 -21.46 -41.29
N PHE A 242 -20.96 -21.82 -41.02
CA PHE A 242 -22.09 -20.89 -41.13
C PHE A 242 -22.67 -20.56 -39.76
N TYR A 243 -23.40 -19.44 -39.68
CA TYR A 243 -23.85 -18.87 -38.42
C TYR A 243 -25.33 -18.49 -38.52
N GLU A 244 -26.08 -18.81 -37.48
CA GLU A 244 -27.45 -18.34 -37.31
C GLU A 244 -27.56 -17.48 -36.05
N THR A 245 -28.27 -16.37 -36.14
CA THR A 245 -28.48 -15.47 -34.99
C THR A 245 -29.91 -15.60 -34.52
N VAL A 246 -30.07 -15.99 -33.25
CA VAL A 246 -31.36 -16.26 -32.63
C VAL A 246 -31.52 -15.35 -31.42
N THR A 247 -32.63 -14.61 -31.37
CA THR A 247 -32.99 -13.80 -30.21
C THR A 247 -34.07 -14.52 -29.41
N VAL A 248 -33.76 -14.84 -28.16
CA VAL A 248 -34.71 -15.36 -27.18
C VAL A 248 -35.15 -14.19 -26.30
N ALA A 249 -36.45 -13.96 -26.23
CA ALA A 249 -37.02 -12.90 -25.40
C ALA A 249 -38.19 -13.42 -24.55
N ALA A 250 -38.22 -13.02 -23.29
CA ALA A 250 -39.28 -13.37 -22.35
C ALA A 250 -39.62 -12.17 -21.45
N ALA A 251 -40.91 -11.93 -21.22
CA ALA A 251 -41.35 -10.82 -20.37
C ALA A 251 -40.98 -11.04 -18.90
N GLY A 252 -40.99 -12.30 -18.46
CA GLY A 252 -40.50 -12.74 -17.16
C GLY A 252 -40.23 -14.23 -17.19
N LEU A 253 -39.15 -14.65 -16.57
CA LEU A 253 -38.76 -16.04 -16.37
C LEU A 253 -38.51 -16.22 -14.87
N ARG A 254 -39.18 -17.19 -14.26
CA ARG A 254 -38.89 -17.56 -12.88
C ARG A 254 -37.66 -18.47 -12.79
N GLU A 255 -37.10 -18.63 -11.60
CA GLU A 255 -36.10 -19.67 -11.32
C GLU A 255 -36.56 -21.04 -11.86
N ASP A 256 -35.65 -21.74 -12.54
CA ASP A 256 -35.82 -23.00 -13.27
C ASP A 256 -36.78 -22.97 -14.47
N GLU A 257 -37.40 -21.84 -14.79
CA GLU A 257 -38.23 -21.69 -15.98
C GLU A 257 -37.35 -21.56 -17.24
N THR A 258 -37.85 -22.07 -18.37
CA THR A 258 -37.09 -22.09 -19.63
C THR A 258 -37.84 -21.37 -20.74
N ALA A 259 -37.18 -20.41 -21.38
CA ALA A 259 -37.61 -19.81 -22.63
C ALA A 259 -37.00 -20.58 -23.80
N GLU A 260 -37.83 -20.93 -24.78
CA GLU A 260 -37.39 -21.67 -25.96
C GLU A 260 -37.67 -20.86 -27.23
N THR A 261 -36.72 -20.87 -28.16
CA THR A 261 -36.94 -20.33 -29.51
C THR A 261 -36.39 -21.32 -30.53
N ALA A 262 -37.27 -21.80 -31.40
CA ALA A 262 -36.91 -22.70 -32.48
C ALA A 262 -36.49 -21.92 -33.73
N PHE A 263 -35.50 -22.44 -34.44
CA PHE A 263 -35.05 -21.91 -35.72
C PHE A 263 -34.66 -23.06 -36.65
N HIS A 264 -34.69 -22.78 -37.95
CA HIS A 264 -34.44 -23.74 -39.01
C HIS A 264 -33.12 -23.43 -39.71
N ILE A 265 -32.31 -24.45 -39.96
CA ILE A 265 -31.08 -24.34 -40.75
C ILE A 265 -31.29 -24.94 -42.13
N SER A 266 -30.75 -24.27 -43.15
CA SER A 266 -30.85 -24.69 -44.55
C SER A 266 -29.77 -25.69 -44.98
N GLU A 267 -28.74 -25.89 -44.15
CA GLU A 267 -27.58 -26.73 -44.43
C GLU A 267 -27.43 -27.86 -43.41
N ILE A 268 -26.71 -28.91 -43.79
CA ILE A 268 -26.41 -30.04 -42.90
C ILE A 268 -25.29 -29.65 -41.94
N ALA A 269 -25.59 -29.61 -40.65
CA ALA A 269 -24.60 -29.42 -39.59
C ALA A 269 -24.14 -30.75 -38.99
N LEU A 270 -22.83 -30.88 -38.75
CA LEU A 270 -22.21 -32.03 -38.10
C LEU A 270 -21.86 -31.76 -36.63
N ASP A 271 -21.59 -30.50 -36.30
CA ASP A 271 -21.34 -30.04 -34.94
C ASP A 271 -21.86 -28.61 -34.78
N GLN A 272 -22.11 -28.20 -33.53
CA GLN A 272 -22.57 -26.86 -33.21
C GLN A 272 -21.82 -26.26 -32.01
N GLY A 273 -21.57 -24.96 -32.09
CA GLY A 273 -21.16 -24.12 -30.97
C GLY A 273 -22.08 -22.91 -30.88
N PHE A 274 -21.97 -22.13 -29.80
CA PHE A 274 -22.70 -20.87 -29.71
C PHE A 274 -21.88 -19.80 -29.00
N GLU A 275 -22.25 -18.55 -29.25
CA GLU A 275 -21.67 -17.37 -28.64
C GLU A 275 -22.80 -16.38 -28.35
N VAL A 276 -22.82 -15.81 -27.15
CA VAL A 276 -23.81 -14.79 -26.79
C VAL A 276 -23.32 -13.44 -27.30
N LEU A 277 -24.14 -12.75 -28.09
CA LEU A 277 -23.81 -11.44 -28.67
C LEU A 277 -24.34 -10.29 -27.80
N SER A 278 -25.46 -10.50 -27.12
CA SER A 278 -26.11 -9.51 -26.27
C SER A 278 -26.99 -10.23 -25.25
N ALA A 279 -27.01 -9.72 -24.03
CA ALA A 279 -27.83 -10.20 -22.94
C ALA A 279 -28.30 -8.99 -22.13
N GLU A 280 -29.61 -8.80 -22.06
CA GLU A 280 -30.28 -7.68 -21.39
C GLU A 280 -31.46 -8.20 -20.58
N GLY A 281 -31.69 -7.63 -19.41
CA GLY A 281 -32.78 -8.01 -18.50
C GLY A 281 -32.60 -7.37 -17.13
N ASP A 282 -33.65 -7.43 -16.32
CA ASP A 282 -33.62 -6.96 -14.94
C ASP A 282 -33.81 -8.16 -14.00
N LEU A 283 -32.97 -8.27 -12.97
CA LEU A 283 -33.16 -9.27 -11.91
C LEU A 283 -34.26 -8.78 -10.96
N ALA A 284 -35.22 -9.66 -10.66
CA ALA A 284 -36.46 -9.33 -9.93
C ALA A 284 -36.41 -9.73 -8.45
#